data_AF-A0A0F9JI18-F1
#
_entry.id   AF-A0A0F9JI18-F1
#
_cell.length_a   1.000
_cell.length_b   1.000
_cell.length_c   1.000
_cell.angle_alpha   90.00
_cell.angle_beta   90.00
_cell.angle_gamma   90.00
#
_symmetry.space_group_name_H-M   'P 1'
#
loop_
_entity.id
_entity.type
_entity.pdbx_description
1 polymer ?
#
loop_
_entity_poly.entity_id
_entity_poly.type
_entity_poly.pdbx_seq_one_letter_code
_entity_poly.pdbx_strand_id
1 'polypeptide(L)'
;MTDVTLDKAIENAEAYKQIDTLSIYLWDDGTKPWEYVSAMEQSGLVRLGVLTSVRFKASHPCGLDFCWSVNLGKQEDAEKDFYEIDTASIEATRLALADNPILASYEQYLRDSADAIMKRALIDQDHINRELAAVALIRRSIRSNP
;
A
#
# COMPACT_ATOMS: atom_id res chain seq x y z
N MET A 1 3.60 16.58 -14.88
CA MET A 1 2.22 16.90 -14.43
C MET A 1 2.37 17.66 -13.13
N THR A 2 1.74 18.82 -12.99
CA THR A 2 1.70 19.55 -11.72
C THR A 2 0.82 18.78 -10.75
N ASP A 3 1.35 18.51 -9.55
CA ASP A 3 0.59 17.80 -8.51
C ASP A 3 -0.64 18.64 -8.12
N VAL A 4 -1.82 18.02 -8.29
CA VAL A 4 -3.10 18.66 -7.95
C VAL A 4 -3.36 18.42 -6.47
N THR A 5 -3.40 19.50 -5.69
CA THR A 5 -3.81 19.45 -4.28
C THR A 5 -5.33 19.49 -4.17
N LEU A 6 -5.87 19.01 -3.04
CA LEU A 6 -7.30 19.03 -2.75
C LEU A 6 -7.90 20.44 -2.91
N ASP A 7 -7.30 21.44 -2.25
CA ASP A 7 -7.81 22.81 -2.26
C ASP A 7 -7.85 23.40 -3.67
N LYS A 8 -6.78 23.21 -4.44
CA LYS A 8 -6.72 23.66 -5.83
C LYS A 8 -7.75 22.95 -6.70
N ALA A 9 -8.02 21.67 -6.45
CA ALA A 9 -9.03 20.94 -7.19
C ALA A 9 -10.43 21.44 -6.89
N ILE A 10 -10.71 21.79 -5.62
CA ILE A 10 -11.99 22.37 -5.19
C ILE A 10 -12.18 23.76 -5.80
N GLU A 11 -11.15 24.62 -5.77
CA GLU A 11 -11.18 25.95 -6.38
C GLU A 11 -11.50 25.89 -7.89
N ASN A 12 -10.98 24.87 -8.57
CA ASN A 12 -11.16 24.68 -10.01
C ASN A 12 -12.30 23.71 -10.36
N ALA A 13 -13.15 23.33 -9.41
CA ALA A 13 -14.14 22.27 -9.62
C ALA A 13 -15.07 22.54 -10.81
N GLU A 14 -15.52 23.78 -11.00
CA GLU A 14 -16.37 24.14 -12.14
C GLU A 14 -15.64 24.02 -13.48
N ALA A 15 -14.36 24.39 -13.53
CA ALA A 15 -13.55 24.21 -14.74
C ALA A 15 -13.36 22.73 -15.08
N TYR A 16 -13.14 21.88 -14.08
CA TYR A 16 -13.03 20.44 -14.27
C TYR A 16 -14.34 19.80 -14.77
N LYS A 17 -15.49 20.23 -14.23
CA LYS A 17 -16.81 19.79 -14.70
C LYS A 17 -17.07 20.20 -16.15
N GLN A 18 -16.67 21.41 -16.55
CA GLN A 18 -16.86 21.90 -17.93
C GLN A 18 -16.11 21.06 -18.99
N ILE A 19 -15.08 20.33 -18.58
CA ILE A 19 -14.29 19.44 -19.44
C ILE A 19 -14.52 17.95 -19.12
N ASP A 20 -15.64 17.62 -18.46
CA ASP A 20 -16.04 16.27 -18.06
C ASP A 20 -14.98 15.50 -17.23
N THR A 21 -14.10 16.21 -16.53
CA THR A 21 -13.13 15.62 -15.62
C THR A 21 -13.70 15.60 -14.21
N LEU A 22 -14.31 14.49 -13.81
CA LEU A 22 -14.97 14.38 -12.51
C LEU A 22 -14.15 13.64 -11.45
N SER A 23 -13.12 12.88 -11.86
CA SER A 23 -12.26 12.12 -10.95
C SER A 23 -10.86 12.73 -10.92
N ILE A 24 -10.42 13.15 -9.73
CA ILE A 24 -9.11 13.76 -9.51
C ILE A 24 -8.27 12.84 -8.63
N TYR A 25 -7.08 12.48 -9.12
CA TYR A 25 -6.11 11.74 -8.32
C TYR A 25 -5.31 12.70 -7.44
N LEU A 26 -5.29 12.45 -6.13
CA LEU A 26 -4.49 13.19 -5.15
C LEU A 26 -3.21 12.41 -4.86
N TRP A 27 -2.07 13.05 -5.06
CA TRP A 27 -0.75 12.49 -4.76
C TRP A 27 -0.50 12.42 -3.24
N ASP A 28 0.42 11.56 -2.83
CA ASP A 28 0.63 11.17 -1.42
C ASP A 28 0.94 12.35 -0.49
N ASP A 29 1.60 13.38 -0.99
CA ASP A 29 2.04 14.57 -0.23
C ASP A 29 0.92 15.57 0.13
N GLY A 30 -0.26 15.47 -0.51
CA GLY A 30 -1.39 16.38 -0.27
C GLY A 30 -2.33 15.99 0.86
N THR A 31 -3.11 16.96 1.37
CA THR A 31 -4.27 16.70 2.25
C THR A 31 -5.27 15.79 1.54
N LYS A 32 -5.81 14.80 2.26
CA LYS A 32 -6.81 13.87 1.73
C LYS A 32 -8.18 14.12 2.37
N PRO A 33 -9.29 14.09 1.60
CA PRO A 33 -10.65 14.30 2.10
C PRO A 33 -11.20 13.05 2.80
N TRP A 34 -10.56 12.62 3.90
CA TRP A 34 -10.89 11.38 4.62
C TRP A 34 -12.36 11.30 5.08
N GLU A 35 -12.94 12.42 5.47
CA GLU A 35 -14.34 12.52 5.92
C GLU A 35 -15.36 12.18 4.82
N TYR A 36 -14.96 12.28 3.55
CA TYR A 36 -15.81 12.00 2.39
C TYR A 36 -15.52 10.64 1.75
N VAL A 37 -14.65 9.81 2.34
CA VAL A 37 -14.32 8.49 1.81
C VAL A 37 -15.59 7.64 1.72
N SER A 38 -15.88 7.20 0.50
CA SER A 38 -17.08 6.46 0.13
C SER A 38 -16.77 5.03 -0.30
N ALA A 39 -15.53 4.76 -0.74
CA ALA A 39 -15.11 3.42 -1.12
C ALA A 39 -13.61 3.20 -0.90
N MET A 40 -13.26 1.92 -0.77
CA MET A 40 -11.89 1.44 -0.76
C MET A 40 -11.78 0.20 -1.64
N GLU A 41 -10.75 0.15 -2.46
CA GLU A 41 -10.45 -0.95 -3.36
C GLU A 41 -8.99 -1.38 -3.17
N GLN A 42 -8.70 -2.67 -3.29
CA GLN A 42 -7.31 -3.12 -3.35
C GLN A 42 -6.68 -2.57 -4.63
N SER A 43 -5.55 -1.88 -4.50
CA SER A 43 -4.83 -1.32 -5.62
C SER A 43 -3.91 -2.38 -6.22
N GLY A 44 -3.66 -2.31 -7.53
CA GLY A 44 -2.92 -3.34 -8.27
C GLY A 44 -1.42 -3.41 -8.00
N LEU A 45 -0.88 -2.69 -7.01
CA LEU A 45 0.54 -2.78 -6.70
C LEU A 45 0.80 -4.04 -5.89
N VAL A 46 1.50 -4.97 -6.53
CA VAL A 46 1.95 -6.23 -5.94
C VAL A 46 3.45 -6.15 -5.74
N ARG A 47 3.93 -6.41 -4.53
CA ARG A 47 5.35 -6.50 -4.21
C ARG A 47 5.62 -7.81 -3.49
N LEU A 48 6.66 -8.54 -3.91
CA LEU A 48 7.05 -9.86 -3.40
C LEU A 48 5.88 -10.87 -3.28
N GLY A 49 4.87 -10.73 -4.16
CA GLY A 49 3.69 -11.60 -4.22
C GLY A 49 2.54 -11.20 -3.29
N VAL A 50 2.59 -10.03 -2.64
CA VAL A 50 1.53 -9.50 -1.78
C VAL A 50 1.02 -8.18 -2.34
N LEU A 51 -0.28 -7.95 -2.28
CA LEU A 51 -0.88 -6.64 -2.57
C LEU A 51 -0.49 -5.67 -1.47
N THR A 52 0.22 -4.60 -1.84
CA THR A 52 0.81 -3.66 -0.87
C THR A 52 0.16 -2.29 -0.91
N SER A 53 -0.92 -2.11 -1.65
CA SER A 53 -1.62 -0.83 -1.73
C SER A 53 -3.13 -0.99 -1.71
N VAL A 54 -3.80 0.01 -1.14
CA VAL A 54 -5.23 0.24 -1.29
C VAL A 54 -5.46 1.59 -1.94
N ARG A 55 -6.52 1.71 -2.72
CA ARG A 55 -7.02 2.96 -3.27
C ARG A 55 -8.27 3.36 -2.52
N PHE A 56 -8.29 4.60 -2.05
CA PHE A 56 -9.49 5.22 -1.51
C PHE A 56 -10.15 6.08 -2.57
N LYS A 57 -11.48 6.16 -2.48
CA LYS A 57 -12.32 7.07 -3.24
C LYS A 57 -13.18 7.88 -2.28
N ALA A 58 -13.29 9.17 -2.53
CA ALA A 58 -14.12 10.09 -1.77
C ALA A 58 -14.98 10.95 -2.69
N SER A 59 -16.27 11.04 -2.42
CA SER A 59 -17.21 11.85 -3.22
C SER A 59 -17.47 13.16 -2.49
N HIS A 60 -16.90 14.25 -3.00
CA HIS A 60 -16.87 15.53 -2.31
C HIS A 60 -18.07 16.43 -2.68
N PRO A 61 -18.58 17.27 -1.76
CA PRO A 61 -19.69 18.20 -2.04
C PRO A 61 -19.44 19.19 -3.19
N CYS A 62 -18.18 19.42 -3.58
CA CYS A 62 -17.85 20.22 -4.75
C CYS A 62 -18.25 19.56 -6.08
N GLY A 63 -18.72 18.30 -6.06
CA GLY A 63 -19.16 17.54 -7.23
C GLY A 63 -18.03 16.82 -7.97
N LEU A 64 -16.86 16.70 -7.34
CA LEU A 64 -15.75 15.89 -7.83
C LEU A 64 -15.58 14.64 -6.95
N ASP A 65 -15.14 13.56 -7.58
CA ASP A 65 -14.61 12.39 -6.92
C ASP A 65 -13.10 12.53 -6.77
N PHE A 66 -12.59 12.29 -5.57
CA PHE A 66 -11.16 12.24 -5.27
C PHE A 66 -10.71 10.80 -5.07
N CYS A 67 -9.53 10.45 -5.58
CA CYS A 67 -8.93 9.16 -5.31
C CYS A 67 -7.44 9.29 -4.99
N TRP A 68 -6.95 8.43 -4.10
CA TRP A 68 -5.54 8.34 -3.74
C TRP A 68 -5.22 6.92 -3.31
N SER A 69 -3.93 6.58 -3.29
CA SER A 69 -3.48 5.28 -2.82
C SER A 69 -2.78 5.42 -1.47
N VAL A 70 -2.85 4.38 -0.65
CA VAL A 70 -2.02 4.22 0.54
C VAL A 70 -1.26 2.92 0.40
N ASN A 71 0.05 2.97 0.59
CA ASN A 71 0.93 1.82 0.54
C ASN A 71 1.22 1.28 1.96
N LEU A 72 1.43 -0.03 2.09
CA LEU A 72 1.86 -0.65 3.35
C LEU A 72 3.31 -0.34 3.71
N GLY A 73 4.14 -0.06 2.72
CA GLY A 73 5.55 0.26 2.89
C GLY A 73 5.90 1.57 2.23
N LYS A 74 7.12 2.06 2.50
CA LYS A 74 7.58 3.31 1.89
C LYS A 74 7.86 3.10 0.41
N GLN A 75 7.65 4.15 -0.37
CA GLN A 75 7.86 4.10 -1.82
C GLN A 75 9.33 3.82 -2.18
N GLU A 76 10.27 4.30 -1.37
CA GLU A 76 11.72 4.05 -1.52
C GLU A 76 12.11 2.58 -1.34
N ASP A 77 11.23 1.76 -0.77
CA ASP A 77 11.48 0.34 -0.52
C ASP A 77 11.15 -0.55 -1.71
N ALA A 78 10.68 0.02 -2.83
CA ALA A 78 10.24 -0.76 -3.99
C ALA A 78 11.29 -1.77 -4.48
N GLU A 79 12.57 -1.41 -4.38
CA GLU A 79 13.71 -2.23 -4.86
C GLU A 79 14.24 -3.23 -3.82
N LYS A 80 13.79 -3.16 -2.56
CA LYS A 80 14.24 -4.09 -1.51
C LYS A 80 13.67 -5.50 -1.78
N ASP A 81 14.32 -6.52 -1.25
CA ASP A 81 13.87 -7.91 -1.27
C ASP A 81 13.08 -8.32 -0.01
N PHE A 82 12.87 -7.38 0.92
CA PHE A 82 12.06 -7.56 2.13
C PHE A 82 11.04 -6.42 2.32
N TYR A 83 10.01 -6.65 3.13
CA TYR A 83 9.04 -5.62 3.49
C TYR A 83 9.54 -4.77 4.66
N GLU A 84 9.51 -3.45 4.48
CA GLU A 84 9.58 -2.49 5.58
C GLU A 84 8.19 -1.83 5.67
N ILE A 85 7.47 -2.12 6.74
CA ILE A 85 6.08 -1.70 6.91
C ILE A 85 6.06 -0.31 7.53
N ASP A 86 5.38 0.61 6.87
CA ASP A 86 5.15 1.96 7.37
C ASP A 86 4.00 1.96 8.38
N THR A 87 4.32 1.52 9.59
CA THR A 87 3.37 1.44 10.71
C THR A 87 2.79 2.81 11.09
N ALA A 88 3.53 3.91 10.86
CA ALA A 88 3.07 5.25 11.17
C ALA A 88 1.96 5.69 10.18
N SER A 89 2.17 5.47 8.89
CA SER A 89 1.15 5.75 7.86
C SER A 89 -0.08 4.86 8.00
N ILE A 90 0.10 3.59 8.40
CA ILE A 90 -1.01 2.68 8.70
C ILE A 90 -1.86 3.22 9.86
N GLU A 91 -1.24 3.59 10.97
CA GLU A 91 -1.98 4.10 12.14
C GLU A 91 -2.64 5.44 11.82
N ALA A 92 -1.97 6.34 11.09
CA ALA A 92 -2.56 7.60 10.65
C ALA A 92 -3.81 7.38 9.78
N THR A 93 -3.76 6.41 8.86
CA THR A 93 -4.91 6.05 8.01
C THR A 93 -6.05 5.47 8.85
N ARG A 94 -5.72 4.60 9.82
CA ARG A 94 -6.71 4.00 10.74
C ARG A 94 -7.42 5.07 11.57
N LEU A 95 -6.67 6.04 12.10
CA LEU A 95 -7.22 7.18 12.85
C LEU A 95 -8.08 8.09 11.97
N ALA A 96 -7.66 8.36 10.74
CA ALA A 96 -8.43 9.17 9.81
C ALA A 96 -9.77 8.53 9.40
N LEU A 97 -9.86 7.20 9.50
CA LEU A 97 -11.06 6.41 9.22
C LEU A 97 -11.84 6.03 10.49
N ALA A 98 -11.48 6.51 11.69
CA ALA A 98 -12.03 6.02 12.95
C ALA A 98 -13.56 5.95 13.01
N ASP A 99 -14.24 6.95 12.43
CA ASP A 99 -15.69 7.06 12.37
C ASP A 99 -16.28 6.67 11.00
N ASN A 100 -15.45 6.19 10.07
CA ASN A 100 -15.86 5.83 8.71
C ASN A 100 -16.12 4.31 8.61
N PRO A 101 -17.28 3.85 8.08
CA PRO A 101 -17.58 2.43 7.91
C PRO A 101 -16.54 1.64 7.08
N ILE A 102 -15.79 2.32 6.21
CA ILE A 102 -14.71 1.73 5.40
C ILE A 102 -13.54 1.22 6.26
N LEU A 103 -13.41 1.69 7.51
CA LEU A 103 -12.40 1.22 8.46
C LEU A 103 -12.38 -0.30 8.58
N ALA A 104 -13.54 -0.95 8.67
CA ALA A 104 -13.62 -2.40 8.80
C ALA A 104 -13.01 -3.13 7.59
N SER A 105 -13.25 -2.61 6.38
CA SER A 105 -12.66 -3.13 5.16
C SER A 105 -11.15 -2.89 5.12
N TYR A 106 -10.69 -1.72 5.56
CA TYR A 106 -9.26 -1.41 5.65
C TYR A 106 -8.54 -2.32 6.65
N GLU A 107 -9.11 -2.55 7.83
CA GLU A 107 -8.56 -3.47 8.82
C GLU A 107 -8.53 -4.92 8.32
N GLN A 108 -9.54 -5.35 7.56
CA GLN A 108 -9.52 -6.67 6.92
C GLN A 108 -8.38 -6.77 5.91
N TYR A 109 -8.17 -5.74 5.08
CA TYR A 109 -7.04 -5.68 4.17
C TYR A 109 -5.70 -5.79 4.92
N LEU A 110 -5.52 -5.08 6.04
CA LEU A 110 -4.29 -5.17 6.84
C LEU A 110 -4.05 -6.59 7.36
N ARG A 111 -5.10 -7.29 7.80
CA ARG A 111 -5.00 -8.69 8.26
C ARG A 111 -4.60 -9.62 7.12
N ASP A 112 -5.27 -9.51 5.97
CA ASP A 112 -4.98 -10.34 4.80
C ASP A 112 -3.54 -10.14 4.32
N SER A 113 -3.07 -8.88 4.30
CA SER A 113 -1.69 -8.55 3.95
C SER A 113 -0.69 -9.08 4.98
N ALA A 114 -0.99 -9.00 6.28
CA ALA A 114 -0.14 -9.55 7.33
C ALA A 114 0.01 -11.07 7.21
N ASP A 115 -1.09 -11.79 6.97
CA ASP A 115 -1.08 -13.24 6.77
C ASP A 115 -0.26 -13.63 5.52
N ALA A 116 -0.40 -12.86 4.43
CA ALA A 116 0.33 -13.10 3.21
C ALA A 116 1.85 -12.85 3.38
N ILE A 117 2.22 -11.79 4.09
CA ILE A 117 3.62 -11.48 4.43
C ILE A 117 4.20 -12.58 5.33
N MET A 118 3.46 -13.02 6.35
CA MET A 118 3.90 -14.09 7.25
C MET A 118 4.12 -15.40 6.50
N LYS A 119 3.18 -15.78 5.62
CA LYS A 119 3.31 -16.97 4.77
C LYS A 119 4.56 -16.89 3.90
N ARG A 120 4.87 -15.73 3.34
CA ARG A 120 6.08 -15.51 2.55
C ARG A 120 7.35 -15.67 3.39
N ALA A 121 7.40 -15.04 4.58
CA ALA A 121 8.54 -15.15 5.48
C ALA A 121 8.84 -16.61 5.87
N LEU A 122 7.80 -17.44 6.08
CA LEU A 122 7.96 -18.86 6.35
C LEU A 122 8.57 -19.63 5.17
N ILE A 123 8.18 -19.31 3.93
CA ILE A 123 8.76 -19.91 2.72
C ILE A 123 10.24 -19.54 2.61
N ASP A 124 10.57 -18.27 2.79
CA ASP A 124 11.95 -17.79 2.69
C ASP A 124 12.84 -18.43 3.77
N GLN A 125 12.33 -18.60 5.00
CA GLN A 125 13.04 -19.31 6.08
C GLN A 125 13.32 -20.79 5.73
N ASP A 126 12.39 -21.48 5.10
CA ASP A 126 12.59 -22.87 4.64
C ASP A 126 13.66 -22.95 3.54
N HIS A 127 13.65 -22.00 2.60
CA HIS A 127 14.69 -21.91 1.57
C HIS A 127 16.09 -21.69 2.19
N ILE A 128 16.22 -20.74 3.12
CA ILE A 128 17.48 -20.48 3.84
C ILE A 128 17.98 -21.76 4.54
N ASN A 129 17.09 -22.50 5.21
CA ASN A 129 17.45 -23.75 5.88
C ASN A 129 17.99 -24.81 4.92
N ARG A 130 17.40 -24.94 3.73
CA ARG A 130 17.88 -25.88 2.69
C ARG A 130 19.26 -25.49 2.15
N GLU A 131 19.48 -24.20 1.91
CA GLU A 131 20.77 -23.70 1.43
C GLU A 131 21.88 -23.92 2.47
N LEU A 132 21.60 -23.66 3.75
CA LEU A 132 22.54 -23.92 4.85
C LEU A 132 22.90 -25.41 4.95
N ALA A 133 21.92 -26.31 4.76
CA ALA A 133 22.19 -27.75 4.72
C ALA A 133 23.10 -28.13 3.54
N ALA A 134 22.86 -27.56 2.35
CA ALA A 134 23.73 -27.77 1.19
C ALA A 134 25.16 -27.25 1.42
N VAL A 135 25.32 -26.05 2.00
CA VAL A 135 26.63 -25.50 2.38
C VAL A 135 27.36 -26.42 3.36
N ALA A 136 26.65 -26.98 4.35
CA ALA A 136 27.24 -27.93 5.29
C ALA A 136 27.75 -29.21 4.60
N LEU A 137 27.03 -29.72 3.59
CA LEU A 137 27.47 -30.86 2.78
C LEU A 137 28.73 -30.53 1.97
N ILE A 138 28.76 -29.38 1.29
CA ILE A 138 29.94 -28.91 0.53
C ILE A 138 31.17 -28.78 1.45
N ARG A 139 31.00 -28.19 2.63
CA ARG A 139 32.09 -28.06 3.61
C ARG A 139 32.62 -29.41 4.08
N ARG A 140 31.74 -30.41 4.25
CA ARG A 140 32.14 -31.79 4.59
C ARG A 140 32.92 -32.43 3.44
N SER A 141 32.44 -32.33 2.19
CA SER A 141 33.12 -32.96 1.04
C SER A 141 34.53 -32.41 0.81
N ILE A 142 34.76 -31.11 1.07
CA ILE A 142 36.11 -30.51 0.99
C ILE A 142 37.03 -31.07 2.08
N ARG A 143 36.54 -31.26 3.31
CA ARG A 143 37.35 -31.82 4.42
C ARG A 143 37.65 -33.31 4.27
N SER A 144 36.86 -34.03 3.47
CA SER A 144 36.99 -35.47 3.27
C SER A 144 37.87 -35.89 2.09
N ASN A 145 38.43 -34.93 1.34
CA ASN A 145 39.45 -35.17 0.31
C ASN A 145 40.85 -34.83 0.87
N PRO A 146 41.62 -35.81 1.39
CA PRO A 146 43.04 -35.64 1.69
C PRO A 146 43.89 -35.53 0.41
#